data_AF-A0A812NHY1-F1
#
_entry.id   AF-A0A812NHY1-F1
#
_cell.length_a   1.000
_cell.length_b   1.000
_cell.length_c   1.000
_cell.angle_alpha   90.00
_cell.angle_beta   90.00
_cell.angle_gamma   90.00
#
_symmetry.space_group_name_H-M   'P 1'
#
loop_
_entity.id
_entity.type
_entity.pdbx_description
1 polymer ?
#
loop_
_entity_poly.entity_id
_entity_poly.type
_entity_poly.pdbx_seq_one_letter_code
_entity_poly.pdbx_strand_id
1 'polypeptide(L)' 'MLGELDFREEQQNLDVYRDFLDENGLTAIAVAPKPYPEASSKRVLTMERLSGVPLVDLEGI' A
#
# COMPACT_ATOMS: atom_id res chain seq x y z
N MET A 1 -14.25 -12.33 2.34
CA MET A 1 -13.55 -12.99 1.21
C MET A 1 -13.96 -12.44 -0.17
N LEU A 2 -15.16 -11.87 -0.40
CA LEU A 2 -15.50 -11.24 -1.70
C LEU A 2 -14.74 -9.92 -1.97
N GLY A 3 -14.44 -9.13 -0.93
CA GLY A 3 -13.69 -7.87 -1.07
C GLY A 3 -12.24 -8.03 -1.53
N GLU A 4 -11.60 -9.16 -1.23
CA GLU A 4 -10.21 -9.46 -1.65
C GLU A 4 -10.09 -9.71 -3.17
N LEU A 5 -11.21 -9.82 -3.90
CA LEU A 5 -11.24 -10.10 -5.34
C LEU A 5 -11.31 -8.84 -6.20
N ASP A 6 -11.44 -7.65 -5.61
CA ASP A 6 -11.50 -6.39 -6.33
C ASP A 6 -10.41 -5.43 -5.88
N PHE A 7 -9.29 -5.42 -6.60
CA PHE A 7 -8.16 -4.56 -6.27
C PHE A 7 -8.43 -3.06 -6.39
N ARG A 8 -9.60 -2.64 -6.92
CA ARG A 8 -10.01 -1.24 -6.89
C ARG A 8 -10.38 -0.79 -5.48
N GLU A 9 -10.95 -1.69 -4.68
CA GLU A 9 -11.22 -1.42 -3.26
C GLU A 9 -9.89 -1.28 -2.50
N GLU A 10 -8.93 -2.16 -2.78
CA GLU A 10 -7.60 -2.08 -2.17
C GLU A 10 -6.83 -0.81 -2.58
N GLN A 11 -6.96 -0.40 -3.84
CA GLN A 11 -6.40 0.87 -4.30
C GLN A 11 -6.95 2.05 -3.49
N GLN A 12 -8.26 2.07 -3.24
CA GLN A 12 -8.90 3.11 -2.44
C GLN A 12 -8.44 3.05 -0.98
N ASN A 13 -8.27 1.84 -0.42
CA ASN A 13 -7.73 1.65 0.92
C ASN A 13 -6.31 2.23 1.04
N LEU A 14 -5.45 2.04 0.02
CA LEU A 14 -4.11 2.62 -0.01
C LEU A 14 -4.16 4.15 0.02
N ASP A 15 -5.03 4.78 -0.77
CA ASP A 15 -5.17 6.24 -0.77
C ASP A 15 -5.64 6.76 0.60
N VAL A 16 -6.69 6.17 1.17
CA VAL A 16 -7.20 6.53 2.50
C VAL A 16 -6.13 6.36 3.57
N TYR A 17 -5.35 5.28 3.52
CA TYR A 17 -4.33 5.03 4.53
C TYR A 17 -3.12 5.96 4.37
N ARG A 18 -2.75 6.34 3.15
CA ARG A 18 -1.73 7.36 2.91
C ARG A 18 -2.13 8.71 3.49
N ASP A 19 -3.37 9.13 3.28
CA ASP A 19 -3.91 10.37 3.85
C ASP A 19 -3.92 10.30 5.39
N PHE A 20 -4.34 9.17 5.96
CA PHE A 20 -4.28 8.94 7.40
C PHE A 20 -2.86 9.10 7.98
N LEU A 21 -1.83 8.54 7.31
CA LEU A 21 -0.44 8.66 7.76
C LEU A 21 0.04 10.12 7.73
N ASP A 22 -0.35 10.88 6.72
CA ASP A 22 0.01 12.29 6.58
C ASP A 22 -0.69 13.15 7.64
N GLU A 23 -2.01 13.01 7.78
CA GLU A 23 -2.84 13.75 8.75
C GLU A 23 -2.40 13.53 10.20
N ASN A 24 -1.87 12.35 10.52
CA ASN A 24 -1.41 12.00 11.86
C ASN A 24 0.11 12.19 12.06
N GLY A 25 0.84 12.71 11.06
CA GLY A 25 2.28 12.95 11.16
C GLY A 25 3.12 11.67 11.31
N LEU A 26 2.63 10.55 10.80
CA LEU A 26 3.24 9.21 10.92
C LEU A 26 4.17 8.87 9.76
N THR A 27 4.30 9.74 8.76
CA THR A 27 5.11 9.53 7.55
C THR A 27 6.60 9.32 7.81
N ALA A 28 7.10 9.70 8.98
CA ALA A 28 8.48 9.46 9.40
C ALA A 28 8.74 8.02 9.89
N ILE A 29 7.70 7.26 10.27
CA ILE A 29 7.82 5.92 10.87
C ILE A 29 7.07 4.83 10.08
N ALA A 30 6.17 5.20 9.17
CA ALA A 30 5.42 4.28 8.34
C ALA A 30 5.22 4.85 6.94
N VAL A 31 5.15 3.95 5.95
CA VAL A 31 4.90 4.31 4.55
C VAL A 31 3.87 3.36 3.95
N ALA A 32 2.93 3.90 3.18
CA ALA A 32 2.02 3.15 2.33
C ALA A 32 2.33 3.51 0.86
N PRO A 33 2.52 2.52 -0.02
CA PRO A 33 2.97 2.78 -1.38
C PRO A 33 1.90 3.53 -2.18
N LYS A 34 2.33 4.46 -3.05
CA LYS A 34 1.41 5.15 -3.96
C LYS A 34 0.81 4.17 -4.98
N PRO A 35 -0.51 4.06 -5.14
CA PRO A 35 -1.12 3.30 -6.24
C PRO A 35 -1.02 4.04 -7.59
N TYR A 36 -1.02 3.28 -8.70
CA TYR A 36 -1.04 3.80 -10.08
C TYR A 36 -2.33 3.35 -10.78
N PRO A 37 -3.43 4.15 -10.72
CA PRO A 37 -4.72 3.80 -11.30
C PRO A 37 -4.68 3.52 -12.81
N GLU A 38 -3.83 4.25 -13.53
CA GLU A 38 -3.62 4.11 -14.98
C GLU A 38 -3.03 2.74 -15.38
N ALA A 39 -2.39 2.05 -14.43
CA ALA A 39 -1.78 0.74 -14.60
C ALA A 39 -2.47 -0.33 -13.72
N SER A 40 -3.66 -0.04 -13.19
CA SER A 40 -4.39 -0.92 -12.29
C SER A 40 -5.78 -1.29 -12.85
N SER A 41 -6.33 -2.39 -12.37
CA SER A 41 -7.64 -2.91 -12.76
C SER A 41 -8.23 -3.74 -11.62
N LYS A 42 -9.43 -4.30 -11.81
CA LYS A 42 -10.03 -5.22 -10.83
C LYS A 42 -9.12 -6.38 -10.41
N ARG A 43 -8.26 -6.86 -11.32
CA ARG A 43 -7.43 -8.08 -11.12
C ARG A 43 -5.93 -7.82 -11.02
N VAL A 44 -5.50 -6.58 -11.19
CA VAL A 44 -4.09 -6.20 -11.11
C VAL A 44 -3.99 -4.87 -10.38
N LEU A 45 -3.17 -4.81 -9.33
CA LEU A 45 -2.82 -3.58 -8.63
C LEU A 45 -1.36 -3.24 -8.90
N THR A 46 -1.11 -2.04 -9.42
CA THR A 46 0.25 -1.50 -9.64
C THR A 46 0.48 -0.37 -8.65
N MET A 47 1.63 -0.39 -7.96
CA MET A 47 1.97 0.57 -6.91
C MET A 47 3.48 0.83 -6.84
N GLU A 48 3.86 1.87 -6.10
CA GLU A 48 5.25 2.22 -5.81
C GLU A 48 6.00 1.03 -5.20
N ARG A 49 7.22 0.79 -5.71
CA ARG A 49 8.07 -0.29 -5.19
C ARG A 49 8.78 0.17 -3.92
N LEU A 50 8.40 -0.43 -2.79
CA LEU A 50 9.13 -0.27 -1.54
C LEU A 50 10.37 -1.19 -1.52
N SER A 51 11.45 -0.72 -0.87
CA SER A 51 12.67 -1.50 -0.64
C SER A 51 12.96 -1.49 0.86
N GLY A 52 13.20 -2.66 1.43
CA GLY A 52 13.45 -2.85 2.85
C GLY A 52 13.60 -4.33 3.17
N VAL A 53 13.70 -4.65 4.45
CA VAL A 53 13.77 -6.02 4.95
C VAL A 53 12.34 -6.49 5.28
N PRO A 54 11.90 -7.67 4.80
CA PRO A 54 10.61 -8.22 5.19
C PRO A 54 10.51 -8.40 6.71
N LEU A 55 9.36 -8.07 7.32
CA LEU A 55 9.18 -8.21 8.78
C LEU A 55 9.34 -9.65 9.31
N VAL A 56 9.20 -10.64 8.43
CA VAL A 56 9.42 -12.06 8.75
C VAL A 56 10.89 -12.45 8.74
N ASP A 57 11.77 -11.62 8.19
CA ASP A 57 13.21 -11.82 8.14
C ASP A 57 13.90 -10.88 9.13
N LEU A 58 13.77 -11.22 10.41
CA LEU A 58 14.32 -10.42 11.52
C LEU A 58 15.85 -10.49 11.63
N GLU A 59 16.49 -11.38 10.88
CA GLU A 59 17.96 -11.55 10.83
C GLU A 59 18.60 -10.78 9.67
N GLY A 60 17.81 -10.32 8.69
CA GLY A 60 18.28 -9.60 7.50
C GLY A 60 18.50 -8.09 7.68
N ILE A 61 18.46 -7.58 8.92
CA ILE A 61 18.64 -6.15 9.28
C ILE A 61 20.10 -5.85 9.61
#